data_AF-A0A4U9DDB5-F1
#
_entry.id   AF-A0A4U9DDB5-F1
#
_cell.length_a   1.000
_cell.length_b   1.000
_cell.length_c   1.000
_cell.angle_alpha   90.00
_cell.angle_beta   90.00
_cell.angle_gamma   90.00
#
_symmetry.space_group_name_H-M   'P 1'
#
loop_
_entity.id
_entity.type
_entity.pdbx_description
1 polymer ?
#
loop_
_entity_poly.entity_id
_entity_poly.type
_entity_poly.pdbx_seq_one_letter_code
_entity_poly.pdbx_strand_id
1 'polypeptide(L)' 'MTNSGQLDMGLLFVCYQHDLEKGFLTVQKRLTAKRWRSTSSRSAAATFLRCRGVKDSQQLLAQSLLEA' A
#
# COMPACT_ATOMS: atom_id res chain seq x y z
N MET A 1 11.13 -14.33 17.15
CA MET A 1 10.64 -15.58 17.74
C MET A 1 9.13 -15.51 17.81
N THR A 2 8.42 -16.15 16.89
CA THR A 2 7.01 -16.50 17.06
C THR A 2 7.00 -17.77 17.92
N ASN A 3 6.47 -17.68 19.15
CA ASN A 3 6.58 -18.69 20.22
C ASN A 3 5.73 -19.96 20.01
N SER A 4 5.37 -20.25 18.77
CA SER A 4 4.59 -21.42 18.39
C SER A 4 4.96 -21.66 16.94
N GLY A 5 5.30 -22.89 16.55
CA GLY A 5 5.68 -23.27 15.17
C GLY A 5 4.59 -23.08 14.10
N GLN A 6 3.75 -22.05 14.23
CA GLN A 6 2.93 -21.48 13.19
C GLN A 6 3.84 -20.76 12.19
N LEU A 7 3.64 -21.03 10.91
CA LEU A 7 4.33 -20.32 9.85
C LEU A 7 3.99 -18.82 9.94
N ASP A 8 5.01 -17.97 9.95
CA ASP A 8 4.91 -16.52 9.73
C ASP A 8 4.56 -16.25 8.25
N MET A 9 3.38 -16.70 7.83
CA MET A 9 2.81 -16.46 6.51
C MET A 9 1.94 -15.21 6.57
N GLY A 10 2.33 -14.20 5.81
CA GLY A 10 1.59 -12.95 5.65
C GLY A 10 1.32 -12.64 4.19
N LEU A 11 0.39 -11.74 3.94
CA LEU A 11 0.17 -11.19 2.60
C LEU A 11 0.84 -9.83 2.51
N LEU A 12 1.83 -9.69 1.62
CA LEU A 12 2.31 -8.36 1.21
C LEU A 12 1.38 -7.82 0.12
N PHE A 13 0.43 -7.00 0.52
CA PHE A 13 -0.50 -6.37 -0.40
C PHE A 13 0.04 -5.02 -0.89
N VAL A 14 0.27 -4.90 -2.20
CA VAL A 14 0.68 -3.65 -2.86
C VAL A 14 -0.36 -3.28 -3.91
N CYS A 15 -0.85 -2.04 -3.86
CA CYS A 15 -1.81 -1.54 -4.85
C CYS A 15 -1.38 -0.15 -5.35
N TYR A 16 -1.61 0.10 -6.65
CA TYR A 16 -1.41 1.40 -7.28
C TYR A 16 -2.77 1.97 -7.66
N GLN A 17 -2.99 3.23 -7.32
CA GLN A 17 -4.24 3.93 -7.60
C GLN A 17 -3.96 5.41 -7.85
N HIS A 18 -4.79 6.02 -8.68
CA HIS A 18 -4.70 7.45 -8.95
C HIS A 18 -5.21 8.30 -7.77
N ASP A 19 -6.19 7.77 -7.03
CA ASP A 19 -6.82 8.44 -5.89
C ASP A 19 -6.95 7.42 -4.73
N LEU A 20 -6.26 7.71 -3.62
CA LEU A 20 -6.18 6.84 -2.45
C LEU A 20 -7.55 6.68 -1.75
N GLU A 21 -8.35 7.75 -1.71
CA GLU A 21 -9.65 7.76 -1.03
C GLU A 21 -10.68 6.94 -1.79
N LYS A 22 -10.68 7.09 -3.12
CA LYS A 22 -11.62 6.37 -4.00
C LYS A 22 -11.24 4.90 -4.22
N GLY A 23 -9.97 4.55 -4.12
CA GLY A 23 -9.50 3.16 -4.27
C GLY A 23 -9.45 2.40 -2.94
N PHE A 24 -8.28 2.44 -2.30
CA PHE A 24 -7.92 1.60 -1.16
C PHE A 24 -8.82 1.85 0.04
N LEU A 25 -9.13 3.10 0.40
CA LEU A 25 -10.01 3.39 1.53
C LEU A 25 -11.43 2.83 1.29
N THR A 26 -11.93 2.94 0.06
CA THR A 26 -13.26 2.43 -0.30
C THR A 26 -13.33 0.91 -0.24
N VAL A 27 -12.32 0.21 -0.80
CA VAL A 27 -12.24 -1.26 -0.76
C VAL A 27 -12.02 -1.75 0.67
N GLN A 28 -11.15 -1.10 1.45
CA GLN A 28 -10.93 -1.43 2.85
C GLN A 28 -12.21 -1.28 3.69
N LYS A 29 -12.98 -0.20 3.50
CA LYS A 29 -14.27 0.00 4.19
C LYS A 29 -15.28 -1.09 3.82
N ARG A 30 -15.38 -1.48 2.54
CA ARG A 30 -16.24 -2.59 2.08
C ARG A 30 -15.83 -3.94 2.67
N LEU A 31 -14.54 -4.24 2.72
CA LEU A 31 -14.01 -5.48 3.31
C LEU A 31 -14.20 -5.52 4.83
N THR A 32 -14.12 -4.38 5.50
CA THR A 32 -14.37 -4.26 6.95
C THR A 32 -15.86 -4.49 7.27
N ALA A 33 -16.77 -3.96 6.44
CA ALA A 33 -18.21 -4.16 6.60
C ALA A 33 -18.68 -5.60 6.31
N LYS A 34 -17.90 -6.39 5.56
CA LYS A 34 -18.24 -7.77 5.17
C LYS A 34 -17.81 -8.83 6.21
N ARG A 35 -17.33 -8.43 7.39
CA ARG A 35 -16.61 -9.33 8.28
C ARG A 35 -17.50 -10.12 9.25
N TRP A 36 -18.05 -11.23 8.76
CA TRP A 36 -18.08 -12.45 9.56
C TRP A 36 -16.71 -13.13 9.41
N ARG A 37 -15.95 -13.14 10.51
CA ARG A 37 -14.72 -13.92 10.79
C ARG A 37 -13.64 -14.02 9.69
N SER A 38 -12.52 -13.33 9.90
CA SER A 38 -11.21 -13.83 9.49
C SER A 38 -10.11 -13.08 10.24
N THR A 39 -9.37 -13.78 11.08
CA THR A 39 -8.39 -13.32 12.08
C THR A 39 -7.09 -12.79 11.46
N SER A 40 -7.16 -12.00 10.39
CA SER A 40 -5.97 -11.33 9.83
C SER A 40 -5.74 -10.01 10.57
N SER A 41 -4.84 -10.02 11.55
CA SER A 41 -4.31 -8.78 12.13
C SER A 41 -3.39 -8.12 11.10
N ARG A 42 -3.60 -6.84 10.79
CA ARG A 42 -2.68 -6.09 9.94
C ARG A 42 -1.54 -5.56 10.81
N SER A 43 -0.32 -6.03 10.57
CA SER A 43 0.84 -5.66 11.40
C SER A 43 1.46 -4.30 11.06
N ALA A 44 1.38 -3.86 9.79
CA ALA A 44 1.87 -2.55 9.34
C ALA A 44 1.20 -2.13 8.02
N ALA A 45 1.01 -0.82 7.82
CA ALA A 45 0.55 -0.25 6.55
C ALA A 45 1.29 1.07 6.28
N ALA A 46 1.71 1.28 5.03
CA ALA A 46 2.37 2.50 4.57
C ALA A 46 1.77 2.96 3.25
N THR A 47 1.68 4.27 3.05
CA THR A 47 1.24 4.89 1.79
C THR A 47 2.40 5.65 1.18
N PHE A 48 2.69 5.40 -0.09
CA PHE A 48 3.75 6.07 -0.83
C PHE A 48 3.16 6.81 -2.03
N LEU A 49 3.63 8.03 -2.28
CA LEU A 49 3.33 8.76 -3.51
C LEU A 49 4.32 8.34 -4.59
N ARG A 50 3.82 7.82 -5.71
CA ARG A 50 4.67 7.45 -6.85
C ARG A 50 5.10 8.72 -7.58
N CYS A 51 6.40 8.97 -7.65
CA CYS A 51 6.94 10.07 -8.44
C CYS A 51 6.64 9.87 -9.93
N ARG A 52 6.49 10.99 -10.65
CA ARG A 52 6.32 10.99 -12.10
C ARG A 52 7.54 10.35 -12.76
N GLY A 53 7.30 9.60 -13.84
CA GLY A 53 8.38 8.98 -14.61
C GLY A 53 9.35 10.01 -15.18
N VAL A 54 10.63 9.67 -15.15
CA VAL A 54 11.71 10.44 -15.76
C VAL A 54 11.63 10.29 -17.28
N LYS A 55 11.64 11.39 -18.03
CA LYS A 55 11.49 11.34 -19.50
C LYS A 55 12.82 11.17 -20.24
N ASP A 56 13.92 11.60 -19.64
CA ASP A 56 15.24 11.62 -20.26
C ASP A 56 16.34 11.29 -19.23
N SER A 57 17.48 10.80 -19.70
CA SER A 57 18.64 10.40 -18.88
C SER A 57 19.24 11.56 -18.09
N GLN A 58 18.92 12.80 -18.45
CA GLN A 58 19.35 14.01 -17.74
C GLN A 58 18.44 14.42 -16.57
N GLN A 59 17.26 13.80 -16.44
CA GLN A 59 16.28 14.13 -15.40
C GLN A 59 16.38 13.16 -14.21
N LEU A 60 16.11 13.66 -13.01
CA LEU A 60 16.11 12.86 -11.78
C LEU A 60 14.69 12.50 -11.35
N LEU A 61 14.53 11.36 -10.66
CA LEU A 61 13.29 11.03 -9.97
C LEU A 61 12.97 12.12 -8.95
N ALA A 62 11.69 12.46 -8.83
CA ALA A 62 11.18 13.53 -7.96
C ALA A 62 11.64 14.96 -8.32
N GLN A 63 12.36 15.18 -9.43
CA GLN A 63 12.77 16.52 -9.85
C GLN A 63 11.57 17.46 -10.03
N SER A 64 10.48 16.98 -10.65
CA SER A 64 9.25 17.76 -10.80
C SER A 64 8.53 18.09 -9.48
N LEU A 65 8.87 17.40 -8.39
CA LEU A 65 8.36 17.69 -7.05
C LEU A 65 9.23 18.73 -6.33
N LEU A 66 10.54 18.72 -6.60
CA LEU A 66 11.51 19.66 -6.01
C LEU A 66 11.48 21.03 -6.68
N GLU A 67 11.15 21.09 -7.96
CA GLU A 67 11.08 22.33 -8.76
C GLU A 67 9.70 23.01 -8.74
N ALA A 68 8.71 22.42 -8.05
CA ALA A 68 7.35 22.94 -7.92
C ALA A 68 7.24 23.95 -6.77
#